data_AF-A0A7J8Y180-F1
#
_entry.id   AF-A0A7J8Y180-F1
#
_cell.length_a   1.000
_cell.length_b   1.000
_cell.length_c   1.000
_cell.angle_alpha   90.00
_cell.angle_beta   90.00
_cell.angle_gamma   90.00
#
_symmetry.space_group_name_H-M   'P 1'
#
loop_
_entity.id
_entity.type
_entity.pdbx_description
1 polymer ?
#
loop_
_entity_poly.entity_id
_entity_poly.type
_entity_poly.pdbx_seq_one_letter_code
_entity_poly.pdbx_strand_id
1 'polypeptide(L)'
;MPRQMGCGKIKLQILRKKKGEKAANELMSKSPKHWTKAFFGCQCKSNIVDNNICEAFNFSIIEARYKSIITMLEEIRVRLMTRIFEKRKFCKSWKQTMVL
;
A
#
# COMPACT_ATOMS: atom_id res chain seq x y z
N MET A 1 18.48 -16.63 -0.61
CA MET A 1 18.08 -16.93 0.78
C MET A 1 16.63 -16.49 1.01
N PRO A 2 15.68 -17.40 1.27
CA PRO A 2 14.31 -17.00 1.54
C PRO A 2 14.18 -16.48 2.98
N ARG A 3 13.96 -15.17 3.11
CA ARG A 3 13.67 -14.51 4.39
C ARG A 3 12.27 -14.92 4.88
N GLN A 4 12.30 -15.76 5.91
CA GLN A 4 11.29 -16.13 6.92
C GLN A 4 9.79 -15.80 6.73
N MET A 5 8.98 -16.84 6.95
CA MET A 5 7.51 -16.89 7.00
C MET A 5 6.88 -16.18 8.23
N GLY A 6 7.44 -15.08 8.71
CA GLY A 6 6.95 -14.39 9.91
C GLY A 6 5.63 -13.61 9.71
N CYS A 7 5.36 -13.12 8.50
CA CYS A 7 4.21 -12.23 8.23
C CYS A 7 2.86 -12.97 8.07
N GLY A 8 2.87 -14.29 7.83
CA GLY A 8 1.65 -15.05 7.53
C GLY A 8 0.72 -15.29 8.73
N LYS A 9 1.27 -15.36 9.94
CA LYS A 9 0.53 -15.80 11.13
C LYS A 9 -0.53 -14.78 11.58
N ILE A 10 -0.21 -13.48 11.57
CA ILE A 10 -1.13 -12.41 11.99
C ILE A 10 -2.32 -12.32 11.02
N LYS A 11 -2.05 -12.43 9.71
CA LYS A 11 -3.09 -12.28 8.68
C LYS A 11 -4.03 -13.49 8.62
N LEU A 12 -3.53 -14.68 8.92
CA LEU A 12 -4.35 -15.89 9.01
C LEU A 12 -5.31 -15.85 10.21
N GLN A 13 -4.87 -15.32 11.36
CA GLN A 13 -5.74 -15.13 12.52
C GLN A 13 -6.86 -14.10 12.24
N ILE A 14 -6.54 -13.01 11.54
CA ILE A 14 -7.55 -12.03 11.10
C ILE A 14 -8.52 -12.68 10.10
N LEU A 15 -8.03 -13.50 9.17
CA LEU A 15 -8.86 -14.19 8.20
C LEU A 15 -9.81 -15.19 8.87
N ARG A 16 -9.32 -15.96 9.85
CA ARG A 16 -10.15 -16.85 10.68
C ARG A 16 -11.28 -16.08 11.36
N LYS A 17 -10.98 -14.91 11.96
CA LYS A 17 -11.98 -14.07 12.63
C LYS A 17 -12.99 -13.42 11.67
N LYS A 18 -12.59 -13.06 10.44
CA LYS A 18 -13.44 -12.34 9.48
C LYS A 18 -14.22 -13.22 8.50
N LYS A 19 -13.66 -14.37 8.10
CA LYS A 19 -14.21 -15.24 7.05
C LYS A 19 -14.41 -16.69 7.49
N GLY A 20 -14.09 -17.02 8.74
CA GLY A 20 -14.29 -18.33 9.32
C GLY A 20 -13.12 -19.30 9.12
N GLU A 21 -13.15 -20.38 9.89
CA GLU A 21 -12.09 -21.38 9.97
C GLU A 21 -11.88 -22.14 8.65
N LYS A 22 -12.99 -22.45 7.97
CA LYS A 22 -12.99 -23.19 6.69
C LYS A 22 -12.22 -22.45 5.59
N ALA A 23 -12.48 -21.15 5.44
CA ALA A 23 -11.79 -20.30 4.46
C ALA A 23 -10.28 -20.16 4.76
N ALA A 24 -9.91 -20.14 6.04
CA ALA A 24 -8.51 -20.11 6.44
C ALA A 24 -7.78 -21.43 6.12
N ASN A 25 -8.44 -22.56 6.35
CA ASN A 25 -7.87 -23.89 6.06
C ASN A 25 -7.71 -24.13 4.56
N GLU A 26 -8.68 -23.69 3.74
CA GLU A 26 -8.56 -23.73 2.27
C GLU A 26 -7.46 -22.80 1.73
N LEU A 27 -7.17 -21.69 2.41
CA LEU A 27 -6.05 -20.83 2.01
C LEU A 27 -4.71 -21.49 2.36
N MET A 28 -4.63 -22.15 3.52
CA MET A 28 -3.42 -22.86 3.97
C MET A 28 -3.11 -24.11 3.14
N SER A 29 -4.12 -24.73 2.51
CA SER A 29 -3.89 -25.84 1.58
C SER A 29 -3.29 -25.38 0.25
N LYS A 30 -3.40 -24.09 -0.11
CA LYS A 30 -2.78 -23.51 -1.31
C LYS A 30 -1.33 -23.14 -1.04
N SER A 31 -0.47 -23.32 -2.05
CA SER A 31 0.96 -22.98 -1.93
C SER A 31 1.17 -21.52 -1.51
N PRO A 32 1.98 -21.24 -0.46
CA PRO A 32 2.24 -19.90 0.06
C PRO A 32 2.75 -18.89 -0.97
N LYS A 33 3.36 -19.38 -2.07
CA LYS A 33 3.83 -18.55 -3.18
C LYS A 33 2.73 -17.73 -3.84
N HIS A 34 1.49 -18.21 -3.80
CA HIS A 34 0.37 -17.56 -4.50
C HIS A 34 -0.35 -16.49 -3.67
N TRP A 35 -0.20 -16.51 -2.34
CA TRP A 35 -1.00 -15.64 -1.46
C TRP A 35 -0.17 -14.89 -0.40
N THR A 36 1.11 -15.24 -0.23
CA THR A 36 2.01 -14.51 0.66
C THR A 36 2.67 -13.36 -0.08
N LYS A 37 2.56 -12.15 0.48
CA LYS A 37 3.15 -10.92 -0.09
C LYS A 37 4.66 -11.03 -0.35
N ALA A 38 5.38 -11.89 0.39
CA ALA A 38 6.81 -12.14 0.23
C ALA A 38 7.20 -12.72 -1.14
N PHE A 39 6.26 -13.32 -1.88
CA PHE A 39 6.50 -13.89 -3.22
C PHE A 39 5.90 -13.04 -4.34
N PHE A 40 5.28 -11.90 -4.02
CA PHE A 40 4.82 -10.98 -5.06
C PHE A 40 6.03 -10.28 -5.68
N GLY A 41 6.09 -10.24 -7.01
CA GLY A 41 7.13 -9.51 -7.73
C GLY A 41 7.08 -8.01 -7.42
N CYS A 42 8.16 -7.30 -7.68
CA CYS A 42 8.26 -5.85 -7.44
C CYS A 42 7.31 -5.01 -8.31
N GLN A 43 6.72 -5.60 -9.36
CA GLN A 43 5.72 -4.97 -10.20
C GLN A 43 4.32 -5.44 -9.77
N CYS A 44 3.55 -4.57 -9.13
CA CYS A 44 2.12 -4.78 -8.94
C CYS A 44 1.43 -4.67 -10.30
N LYS A 45 0.94 -5.78 -10.86
CA LYS A 45 0.18 -5.80 -12.13
C LYS A 45 -1.34 -5.80 -11.88
N SER A 46 -1.80 -4.99 -10.94
CA SER A 46 -3.22 -4.96 -10.60
C SER A 46 -3.79 -3.59 -10.94
N ASN A 47 -4.71 -3.56 -11.92
CA ASN A 47 -5.43 -2.35 -12.32
C ASN A 47 -6.08 -1.64 -11.12
N ILE A 48 -6.46 -2.38 -10.07
CA ILE A 48 -7.02 -1.83 -8.83
C ILE A 48 -6.02 -0.91 -8.10
N VAL A 49 -4.74 -1.25 -8.11
CA VAL A 49 -3.71 -0.46 -7.41
C VAL A 49 -3.33 0.77 -8.24
N ASP A 50 -3.17 0.59 -9.56
CA ASP A 50 -2.79 1.68 -10.46
C ASP A 50 -3.92 2.70 -10.63
N ASN A 51 -5.15 2.23 -10.81
CA ASN A 51 -6.31 3.11 -10.94
C ASN A 51 -6.55 3.94 -9.67
N ASN A 52 -6.35 3.37 -8.49
CA ASN A 52 -6.51 4.09 -7.23
C ASN A 52 -5.47 5.22 -7.06
N ILE A 53 -4.24 5.02 -7.55
CA ILE A 53 -3.21 6.08 -7.53
C ILE A 53 -3.60 7.20 -8.50
N CYS A 54 -4.05 6.86 -9.71
CA CYS A 54 -4.51 7.82 -10.70
C CYS A 54 -5.74 8.61 -10.22
N GLU A 55 -6.73 7.93 -9.65
CA GLU A 55 -7.94 8.55 -9.07
C GLU A 55 -7.57 9.51 -7.93
N ALA A 56 -6.72 9.09 -7.00
CA ALA A 56 -6.28 9.93 -5.90
C ALA A 56 -5.48 11.15 -6.38
N PHE A 57 -4.64 10.98 -7.41
CA PHE A 57 -3.91 12.09 -8.02
C PHE A 57 -4.86 13.06 -8.72
N ASN A 58 -5.77 12.56 -9.54
CA ASN A 58 -6.74 13.38 -10.26
C ASN A 58 -7.60 14.18 -9.29
N PHE A 59 -8.09 13.56 -8.22
CA PHE A 59 -8.83 14.23 -7.16
C PHE A 59 -8.00 15.37 -6.53
N SER A 60 -6.72 15.13 -6.26
CA SER A 60 -5.84 16.11 -5.63
C SER A 60 -5.53 17.35 -6.48
N ILE A 61 -5.84 17.35 -7.78
CA ILE A 61 -5.54 18.49 -8.68
C ILE A 61 -6.80 19.18 -9.20
N ILE A 62 -8.00 18.71 -8.84
CA ILE A 62 -9.28 19.27 -9.34
C ILE A 62 -9.33 20.79 -9.16
N GLU A 63 -9.05 21.29 -7.96
CA GLU A 63 -9.11 22.72 -7.65
C GLU A 63 -8.05 23.55 -8.41
N ALA A 64 -6.85 22.98 -8.58
CA ALA A 64 -5.76 23.65 -9.28
C ALA A 64 -6.04 23.80 -10.78
N ARG A 65 -6.82 22.88 -11.37
CA ARG A 65 -7.17 22.88 -12.81
C ARG A 65 -8.06 24.05 -13.24
N TYR A 66 -8.73 24.73 -12.31
CA TYR A 66 -9.53 25.91 -12.60
C TYR A 66 -8.73 27.21 -12.64
N LYS A 67 -7.40 27.14 -12.44
CA LYS A 67 -6.53 28.31 -12.34
C LYS A 67 -5.66 28.45 -13.60
N SER A 68 -4.97 29.59 -13.71
CA SER A 68 -3.99 29.80 -14.79
C SER A 68 -2.93 28.70 -14.78
N ILE A 69 -2.36 28.38 -15.94
CA ILE A 69 -1.37 27.29 -16.07
C ILE A 69 -0.20 27.44 -15.09
N ILE A 70 0.27 28.67 -14.87
CA ILE A 70 1.36 28.97 -13.95
C ILE A 70 0.93 28.67 -12.51
N THR A 71 -0.24 29.15 -12.11
CA THR A 71 -0.79 28.94 -10.76
C THR A 71 -1.08 27.46 -10.50
N MET A 72 -1.65 26.75 -11.47
CA MET A 72 -1.95 25.32 -11.38
C MET A 72 -0.67 24.51 -11.13
N LEU A 73 0.39 24.77 -11.91
CA LEU A 73 1.66 24.05 -11.78
C LEU A 73 2.34 24.33 -10.44
N GLU A 74 2.30 25.57 -9.97
CA GLU A 74 2.89 25.95 -8.69
C GLU A 74 2.17 25.28 -7.51
N GLU A 75 0.84 25.21 -7.55
CA GLU A 75 0.06 24.50 -6.53
C GLU A 75 0.33 23.00 -6.50
N ILE A 76 0.42 22.37 -7.68
CA ILE A 76 0.77 20.94 -7.79
C ILE A 76 2.18 20.72 -7.19
N ARG A 77 3.15 21.57 -7.53
CA ARG A 77 4.52 21.49 -7.04
C ARG A 77 4.58 21.57 -5.52
N VAL A 78 3.96 22.60 -4.92
CA VAL A 78 3.92 22.79 -3.46
C VAL A 78 3.26 21.60 -2.78
N ARG A 79 2.11 21.13 -3.29
CA ARG A 79 1.36 20.00 -2.72
C ARG A 79 2.18 18.70 -2.73
N LEU A 80 2.88 18.41 -3.82
CA LEU A 80 3.75 17.24 -3.94
C LEU A 80 4.93 17.30 -2.97
N MET A 81 5.61 18.45 -2.90
CA MET A 81 6.77 18.64 -2.01
C MET A 81 6.38 18.49 -0.54
N THR A 82 5.27 19.11 -0.12
CA THR A 82 4.75 18.98 1.25
C THR A 82 4.42 17.53 1.58
N ARG A 83 3.70 16.83 0.69
CA ARG A 83 3.33 15.42 0.90
C ARG A 83 4.57 14.51 1.01
N ILE A 84 5.58 14.69 0.16
CA ILE A 84 6.82 13.91 0.22
C ILE A 84 7.55 14.18 1.54
N PHE A 85 7.65 15.45 1.95
CA PHE A 85 8.28 15.83 3.21
C PHE A 85 7.59 15.20 4.42
N GLU A 86 6.26 15.31 4.52
CA GLU A 86 5.47 14.71 5.58
C GLU A 86 5.62 13.20 5.63
N LYS A 87 5.57 12.52 4.47
CA LYS A 87 5.75 11.07 4.40
C LYS A 87 7.15 10.66 4.85
N ARG A 88 8.19 11.40 4.47
CA ARG A 88 9.55 11.16 4.95
C ARG A 88 9.65 11.33 6.47
N LYS A 89 9.05 12.40 7.02
CA LYS A 89 9.01 12.66 8.46
C LYS A 89 8.28 11.53 9.21
N PHE A 90 7.15 11.09 8.68
CA PHE A 90 6.39 9.97 9.23
C PHE A 90 7.18 8.66 9.19
N CYS A 91 7.83 8.33 8.08
CA CYS A 91 8.67 7.13 8.01
C CYS A 91 9.83 7.18 9.02
N LYS A 92 10.40 8.36 9.30
CA LYS A 92 11.43 8.52 10.34
C LYS A 92 10.88 8.29 11.76
N SER A 93 9.59 8.50 12.00
CA SER A 93 8.97 8.24 13.30
C SER A 93 8.54 6.78 13.48
N TRP A 94 8.75 5.92 12.48
CA TRP A 94 8.47 4.49 12.62
C TRP A 94 9.47 3.89 13.60
N LYS A 95 9.03 3.68 14.83
CA LYS A 95 9.74 2.83 15.78
C LYS A 95 9.79 1.44 15.18
N GLN A 96 10.98 0.92 14.90
CA GLN A 96 11.17 -0.50 14.57
C GLN A 96 10.79 -1.32 15.80
N THR A 97 9.50 -1.62 15.98
CA THR A 97 9.12 -2.77 16.79
C THR A 97 9.40 -4.00 15.95
N MET A 98 10.67 -4.43 15.94
CA MET A 98 10.98 -5.82 15.68
C MET A 98 10.38 -6.60 16.85
N VAL A 99 9.13 -7.03 16.69
CA VAL A 99 8.62 -8.17 17.45
C VAL A 99 9.41 -9.37 16.94
N LEU A 100 10.50 -9.69 17.65
CA LEU A 100 11.11 -11.01 17.60
C LEU A 100 10.13 -12.05 18.17
#